data_AF-A0A3M7DB80-F1
#
_entry.id   AF-A0A3M7DB80-F1
#
_cell.length_a   1.000
_cell.length_b   1.000
_cell.length_c   1.000
_cell.angle_alpha   90.00
_cell.angle_beta   90.00
_cell.angle_gamma   90.00
#
_symmetry.space_group_name_H-M   'P 1'
#
loop_
_entity.id
_entity.type
_entity.pdbx_description
1 polymer ?
#
loop_
_entity_poly.entity_id
_entity_poly.type
_entity_poly.pdbx_seq_one_letter_code
_entity_poly.pdbx_strand_id
1 'polypeptide(L)'
;MLVGPDAPIAFEPGLRGSYVKHAYDFYKPDLTSEYPLVDGQFSLQCYTEAVDQCYKTYNAREQKVKSKQSNGVNGTHKEEETPLDRFDYMCFHSPTCKLVSKSYARLLYNDFLKNPENPLFKDVPAELKDVPYEQSLTDKNIEKTFVALSKKRYAARVQPTIDVPTMCGNMYTASVYSSLVSLIANVSSNDLQGKRVAMFSYGSGLASSMFSLRIRGSTEEMQSKIDLHKRLEARRTVAPEVYDEMCNLREKAHLQKNFQPAGKVEDITPGTYYLTNIDDMFRRQYEVKA
;
A
#
# COMPACT_ATOMS: atom_id res chain seq x y z
N MET A 1 3.95 3.17 -14.87
CA MET A 1 3.17 4.41 -14.69
C MET A 1 3.81 5.48 -15.57
N LEU A 2 3.03 6.12 -16.43
CA LEU A 2 3.50 7.28 -17.19
C LEU A 2 3.22 8.53 -16.35
N VAL A 3 4.18 9.45 -16.27
CA VAL A 3 4.08 10.69 -15.47
C VAL A 3 4.25 11.88 -16.40
N GLY A 4 3.35 12.85 -16.31
CA GLY A 4 3.35 14.05 -17.13
C GLY A 4 2.47 15.16 -16.55
N PRO A 5 2.50 16.37 -17.16
CA PRO A 5 1.58 17.44 -16.82
C PRO A 5 0.13 17.05 -17.14
N ASP A 6 -0.83 17.80 -16.56
CA ASP A 6 -2.27 17.64 -16.82
C ASP A 6 -2.83 16.22 -16.58
N ALA A 7 -2.20 15.49 -15.66
CA ALA A 7 -2.59 14.13 -15.34
C ALA A 7 -3.96 14.05 -14.66
N PRO A 8 -4.79 13.04 -15.01
CA PRO A 8 -6.09 12.80 -14.35
C PRO A 8 -5.93 12.41 -12.88
N ILE A 9 -4.75 11.91 -12.48
CA ILE A 9 -4.39 11.62 -11.10
C ILE A 9 -3.15 12.46 -10.78
N ALA A 10 -3.34 13.55 -10.05
CA ALA A 10 -2.28 14.52 -9.77
C ALA A 10 -1.79 14.38 -8.32
N PHE A 11 -0.48 14.41 -8.11
CA PHE A 11 0.07 14.60 -6.76
C PHE A 11 -0.39 15.94 -6.19
N GLU A 12 -0.66 16.00 -4.89
CA GLU A 12 -0.91 17.27 -4.20
C GLU A 12 0.43 17.85 -3.69
N PRO A 13 0.96 18.94 -4.31
CA PRO A 13 2.28 19.44 -3.99
C PRO A 13 2.40 19.88 -2.53
N GLY A 14 3.49 19.49 -1.86
CA GLY A 14 3.74 19.82 -0.46
C GLY A 14 3.02 18.93 0.55
N LEU A 15 2.06 18.09 0.13
CA LEU A 15 1.33 17.14 0.99
C LEU A 15 2.02 15.77 1.00
N ARG A 16 3.18 15.71 1.66
CA ARG A 16 3.96 14.48 1.90
C ARG A 16 4.59 14.49 3.29
N GLY A 17 4.33 13.45 4.07
CA GLY A 17 5.03 13.15 5.32
C GLY A 17 5.89 11.90 5.16
N SER A 18 7.19 12.00 5.45
CA SER A 18 8.14 10.90 5.30
C SER A 18 8.80 10.58 6.64
N TYR A 19 9.13 9.31 6.83
CA TYR A 19 9.85 8.82 8.00
C TYR A 19 10.89 7.79 7.59
N VAL A 20 12.12 7.97 8.07
CA VAL A 20 13.27 7.10 7.79
C VAL A 20 13.99 6.88 9.11
N LYS A 21 14.32 5.63 9.41
CA LYS A 21 15.00 5.22 10.65
C LYS A 21 15.87 4.02 10.31
N HIS A 22 17.03 3.88 10.94
CA HIS A 22 17.79 2.65 10.84
C HIS A 22 17.09 1.52 11.64
N ALA A 23 16.75 0.43 10.98
CA ALA A 23 16.11 -0.74 11.58
C ALA A 23 16.57 -2.05 10.88
N TYR A 24 16.54 -3.16 11.61
CA TYR A 24 16.80 -4.51 11.11
C TYR A 24 15.53 -5.37 11.17
N ASP A 25 14.39 -4.83 10.75
CA ASP A 25 13.11 -5.53 10.80
C ASP A 25 12.95 -6.56 9.66
N PHE A 26 13.43 -6.20 8.46
CA PHE A 26 13.54 -7.10 7.31
C PHE A 26 14.68 -6.59 6.43
N TYR A 27 15.59 -7.49 6.04
CA TYR A 27 16.74 -7.15 5.20
C TYR A 27 17.30 -8.41 4.51
N LYS A 28 18.14 -8.21 3.48
CA LYS A 28 18.75 -9.28 2.68
C LYS A 28 20.27 -9.22 2.74
N PRO A 29 20.89 -9.64 3.86
CA PRO A 29 22.34 -9.55 4.04
C PRO A 29 23.08 -10.67 3.32
N ASP A 30 22.45 -11.83 3.14
CA ASP A 30 23.00 -12.96 2.41
C ASP A 30 22.80 -12.75 0.91
N LEU A 31 23.90 -12.43 0.22
CA LEU A 31 23.89 -12.21 -1.23
C LEU A 31 23.80 -13.50 -2.04
N THR A 32 23.88 -14.66 -1.37
CA THR A 32 23.78 -15.98 -2.01
C THR A 32 22.34 -16.53 -2.02
N SER A 33 21.43 -15.84 -1.34
CA SER A 33 20.04 -16.25 -1.15
C SER A 33 19.07 -15.15 -1.56
N GLU A 34 17.94 -15.51 -2.17
CA GLU A 34 16.87 -14.56 -2.41
C GLU A 34 16.02 -14.28 -1.15
N TYR A 35 16.10 -15.18 -0.16
CA TYR A 35 15.28 -15.13 1.04
C TYR A 35 15.79 -14.06 2.01
N PRO A 36 14.89 -13.23 2.56
CA PRO A 36 15.25 -12.22 3.55
C PRO A 36 15.43 -12.82 4.95
N LEU A 37 16.22 -12.14 5.78
CA LEU A 37 16.09 -12.25 7.23
C LEU A 37 14.95 -11.34 7.67
N VAL A 38 14.03 -11.89 8.47
CA VAL A 38 12.82 -11.18 8.90
C VAL A 38 12.60 -11.40 10.38
N ASP A 39 12.58 -10.30 11.15
CA ASP A 39 11.98 -10.28 12.47
C ASP A 39 10.51 -9.85 12.30
N GLY A 40 9.62 -10.84 12.23
CA GLY A 40 8.21 -10.60 11.92
C GLY A 40 7.50 -9.73 12.95
N GLN A 41 7.85 -9.84 14.25
CA GLN A 41 7.23 -9.02 15.28
C GLN A 41 7.75 -7.58 15.22
N PHE A 42 9.07 -7.42 15.06
CA PHE A 42 9.68 -6.10 14.94
C PHE A 42 9.23 -5.38 13.65
N SER A 43 9.04 -6.10 12.54
CA SER A 43 8.53 -5.51 11.30
C SER A 43 7.11 -4.97 11.42
N LEU A 44 6.24 -5.63 12.19
CA LEU A 44 4.90 -5.11 12.49
C LEU A 44 4.96 -3.83 13.35
N GLN A 45 5.89 -3.76 14.30
CA GLN A 45 6.13 -2.57 15.12
C GLN A 45 6.65 -1.41 14.25
N CYS A 46 7.70 -1.65 13.45
CA CYS A 46 8.28 -0.66 12.54
C CYS A 46 7.26 -0.13 11.53
N TYR A 47 6.40 -0.99 10.98
CA TYR A 47 5.33 -0.56 10.09
C TYR A 47 4.33 0.35 10.82
N THR A 48 3.91 -0.01 12.03
CA THR A 48 2.95 0.77 12.83
C THR A 48 3.55 2.13 13.23
N GLU A 49 4.80 2.15 13.68
CA GLU A 49 5.58 3.36 13.95
C GLU A 49 5.65 4.26 12.70
N ALA A 50 5.93 3.69 11.54
CA ALA A 50 6.00 4.42 10.28
C ALA A 50 4.66 5.05 9.87
N VAL A 51 3.53 4.36 10.10
CA VAL A 51 2.18 4.89 9.91
C VAL A 51 1.99 6.14 10.76
N ASP A 52 2.30 6.07 12.06
CA ASP A 52 2.15 7.17 13.01
C ASP A 52 3.01 8.38 12.58
N GLN A 53 4.30 8.16 12.32
CA GLN A 53 5.23 9.25 11.99
C GLN A 53 4.94 9.90 10.64
N CYS A 54 4.59 9.11 9.61
CA CYS A 54 4.21 9.65 8.31
C CYS A 54 2.91 10.47 8.40
N TYR A 55 1.91 9.97 9.13
CA TYR A 55 0.63 10.67 9.29
C TYR A 55 0.79 11.97 10.08
N LYS A 56 1.52 11.94 11.20
CA LYS A 56 1.89 13.15 11.97
C LYS A 56 2.58 14.19 11.09
N THR A 57 3.55 13.76 10.28
CA THR A 57 4.31 14.65 9.39
C THR A 57 3.43 15.19 8.26
N TYR A 58 2.56 14.37 7.68
CA TYR A 58 1.58 14.78 6.67
C TYR A 58 0.65 15.86 7.23
N ASN A 59 0.09 15.66 8.42
CA ASN A 59 -0.80 16.62 9.09
C ASN A 59 -0.08 17.97 9.35
N ALA A 60 1.17 17.93 9.82
CA ALA A 60 1.97 19.14 10.02
C ALA A 60 2.28 19.87 8.70
N ARG A 61 2.50 19.13 7.61
CA ARG A 61 2.70 19.70 6.28
C ARG A 61 1.44 20.36 5.75
N GLU A 62 0.28 19.71 5.90
CA GLU A 62 -1.00 20.26 5.46
C GLU A 62 -1.30 21.60 6.14
N GLN A 63 -1.10 21.68 7.47
CA GLN A 63 -1.24 22.94 8.21
C GLN A 63 -0.34 24.06 7.66
N LYS A 64 0.91 23.75 7.34
CA LYS A 64 1.87 24.71 6.75
C LYS A 64 1.51 25.13 5.32
N VAL A 65 0.88 24.26 4.53
CA VAL A 65 0.45 24.60 3.16
C VAL A 65 -0.81 25.47 3.23
N LYS A 66 -1.78 25.11 4.06
CA LYS A 66 -3.02 25.90 4.27
C LYS A 66 -2.72 27.31 4.79
N SER A 67 -1.80 27.47 5.74
CA SER A 67 -1.43 28.80 6.26
C SER A 67 -0.73 29.71 5.24
N LYS A 68 -0.15 29.14 4.18
CA LYS A 68 0.43 29.91 3.07
C LYS A 68 -0.59 30.26 1.98
N GLN A 69 -1.73 29.57 1.95
CA GLN A 69 -2.80 29.75 0.97
C GLN A 69 -3.95 30.64 1.47
N SER A 70 -3.90 31.15 2.71
CA SER A 70 -4.97 31.94 3.32
C SER A 70 -5.19 33.35 2.74
N ASN A 71 -4.74 33.63 1.51
CA ASN A 71 -5.17 34.78 0.72
C ASN A 71 -6.34 34.42 -0.22
N GLY A 72 -7.40 33.85 0.35
CA GLY A 72 -8.74 33.81 -0.27
C GLY A 72 -9.12 32.52 -0.98
N VAL A 73 -9.94 31.69 -0.33
CA VAL A 73 -10.99 30.92 -1.01
C VAL A 73 -12.16 30.67 -0.06
N ASN A 74 -13.33 31.23 -0.39
CA ASN A 74 -14.61 30.89 0.22
C ASN A 74 -15.10 29.57 -0.39
N GLY A 75 -14.80 28.44 0.26
CA GLY A 75 -15.38 27.14 -0.07
C GLY A 75 -16.23 26.64 1.09
N THR A 76 -17.43 26.14 0.81
CA THR A 76 -18.22 25.36 1.77
C THR A 76 -17.49 24.05 2.07
N HIS A 77 -16.63 24.06 3.08
CA HIS A 77 -16.00 22.84 3.57
C HIS A 77 -17.02 22.05 4.38
N LYS A 78 -17.27 20.80 3.98
CA LYS A 78 -17.93 19.83 4.85
C LYS A 78 -17.04 19.65 6.08
N GLU A 79 -17.56 19.88 7.28
CA GLU A 79 -16.79 19.66 8.50
C GLU A 79 -16.38 18.18 8.58
N GLU A 80 -15.06 17.94 8.63
CA GLU A 80 -14.49 16.61 8.82
C GLU A 80 -14.72 16.20 10.28
N GLU A 81 -15.30 15.03 10.54
CA GLU A 81 -15.50 14.53 11.91
C GLU A 81 -14.14 14.24 12.57
N THR A 82 -13.18 13.67 11.82
CA THR A 82 -11.77 13.57 12.23
C THR A 82 -10.81 13.94 11.10
N PRO A 83 -9.54 14.30 11.42
CA PRO A 83 -8.48 14.48 10.44
C PRO A 83 -8.39 13.40 9.35
N LEU A 84 -8.63 12.13 9.68
CA LEU A 84 -8.61 11.01 8.74
C LEU A 84 -9.69 11.13 7.64
N ASP A 85 -10.79 11.85 7.92
CA ASP A 85 -11.92 12.03 7.01
C ASP A 85 -11.63 12.94 5.81
N ARG A 86 -10.46 13.58 5.79
CA ARG A 86 -9.95 14.33 4.63
C ARG A 86 -9.64 13.47 3.41
N PHE A 87 -9.44 12.16 3.61
CA PHE A 87 -9.15 11.22 2.56
C PHE A 87 -10.42 10.46 2.20
N ASP A 88 -10.81 10.53 0.93
CA ASP A 88 -11.94 9.76 0.40
C ASP A 88 -11.58 8.29 0.27
N TYR A 89 -10.34 7.99 -0.12
CA TYR A 89 -9.79 6.64 -0.23
C TYR A 89 -8.36 6.58 0.32
N MET A 90 -7.91 5.41 0.76
CA MET A 90 -6.54 5.21 1.20
C MET A 90 -5.97 3.89 0.67
N CYS A 91 -4.86 4.00 -0.06
CA CYS A 91 -4.05 2.88 -0.52
C CYS A 91 -2.85 2.69 0.40
N PHE A 92 -2.52 1.44 0.72
CA PHE A 92 -1.40 1.08 1.59
C PHE A 92 -0.46 0.12 0.88
N HIS A 93 0.83 0.18 1.18
CA HIS A 93 1.67 -1.00 1.04
C HIS A 93 1.03 -2.15 1.80
N SER A 94 0.85 -3.30 1.14
CA SER A 94 0.01 -4.38 1.65
C SER A 94 0.81 -5.70 1.74
N PRO A 95 1.65 -5.89 2.78
CA PRO A 95 2.24 -7.20 3.07
C PRO A 95 1.17 -8.26 3.32
N THR A 96 0.11 -7.89 4.06
CA THR A 96 -1.13 -8.65 4.23
C THR A 96 -2.30 -7.69 4.35
N CYS A 97 -3.49 -8.08 3.88
CA CYS A 97 -4.70 -7.24 4.03
C CYS A 97 -5.09 -7.05 5.51
N LYS A 98 -4.72 -7.98 6.39
CA LYS A 98 -4.96 -7.84 7.83
C LYS A 98 -4.14 -6.71 8.43
N LEU A 99 -2.88 -6.53 8.02
CA LEU A 99 -2.05 -5.40 8.47
C LEU A 99 -2.66 -4.09 8.01
N VAL A 100 -3.12 -3.99 6.75
CA VAL A 100 -3.78 -2.79 6.21
C VAL A 100 -4.97 -2.34 7.06
N SER A 101 -5.84 -3.28 7.45
CA SER A 101 -6.98 -3.00 8.35
C SER A 101 -6.54 -2.42 9.69
N LYS A 102 -5.48 -2.98 10.30
CA LYS A 102 -4.92 -2.47 11.56
C LYS A 102 -4.27 -1.10 11.39
N SER A 103 -3.57 -0.86 10.28
CA SER A 103 -2.92 0.42 9.99
C SER A 103 -3.93 1.52 9.76
N TYR A 104 -5.04 1.24 9.07
CA TYR A 104 -6.13 2.20 8.92
C TYR A 104 -6.77 2.55 10.27
N ALA A 105 -7.02 1.54 11.12
CA ALA A 105 -7.49 1.74 12.49
C ALA A 105 -6.50 2.56 13.34
N ARG A 106 -5.19 2.34 13.16
CA ARG A 106 -4.14 3.08 13.86
C ARG A 106 -4.18 4.58 13.55
N LEU A 107 -4.52 4.97 12.33
CA LEU A 107 -4.69 6.40 12.00
C LEU A 107 -5.83 7.04 12.80
N LEU A 108 -6.94 6.32 12.98
CA LEU A 108 -8.05 6.80 13.79
C LEU A 108 -7.67 6.88 15.29
N TYR A 109 -6.82 5.96 15.78
CA TYR A 109 -6.24 6.08 17.11
C TYR A 109 -5.37 7.35 17.27
N ASN A 110 -4.59 7.72 16.25
CA ASN A 110 -3.84 8.98 16.26
C ASN A 110 -4.78 10.20 16.35
N ASP A 111 -5.93 10.17 15.66
CA ASP A 111 -6.94 11.22 15.75
C ASP A 111 -7.56 11.30 17.15
N PHE A 112 -7.86 10.15 17.77
CA PHE A 112 -8.32 10.06 19.16
C PHE A 112 -7.32 10.67 20.14
N LEU A 113 -6.02 10.36 20.02
CA LEU A 113 -4.99 10.96 20.87
C LEU A 113 -4.91 12.49 20.74
N LYS A 114 -5.35 13.06 19.60
CA LYS A 114 -5.35 14.51 19.37
C LYS A 114 -6.60 15.21 19.89
N ASN A 115 -7.75 14.55 19.84
CA ASN A 115 -9.00 15.10 20.32
C ASN A 115 -9.88 13.99 20.93
N PRO A 116 -9.55 13.52 22.15
CA PRO A 116 -10.27 12.41 22.77
C PRO A 116 -11.72 12.75 23.12
N GLU A 117 -12.04 14.03 23.27
CA GLU A 117 -13.39 14.54 23.58
C GLU A 117 -14.32 14.60 22.36
N ASN A 118 -13.83 14.23 21.17
CA ASN A 118 -14.67 14.17 19.97
C ASN A 118 -15.84 13.18 20.19
N PRO A 119 -17.10 13.54 19.85
CA PRO A 119 -18.26 12.66 20.03
C PRO A 119 -18.12 11.26 19.42
N LEU A 120 -17.30 11.11 18.37
CA LEU A 120 -16.98 9.82 17.77
C LEU A 120 -16.32 8.84 18.75
N PHE A 121 -15.57 9.35 19.74
CA PHE A 121 -14.77 8.56 20.67
C PHE A 121 -15.42 8.39 22.04
N LYS A 122 -16.67 8.80 22.23
CA LYS A 122 -17.38 8.73 23.52
C LYS A 122 -17.41 7.33 24.15
N ASP A 123 -17.38 6.28 23.31
CA ASP A 123 -17.44 4.87 23.73
C ASP A 123 -16.04 4.22 23.75
N VAL A 124 -14.96 4.99 23.48
CA VAL A 124 -13.58 4.51 23.57
C VAL A 124 -13.15 4.56 25.04
N PRO A 125 -12.61 3.46 25.62
CA PRO A 125 -12.12 3.47 27.00
C PRO A 125 -11.04 4.55 27.20
N ALA A 126 -11.24 5.39 28.21
CA ALA A 126 -10.43 6.60 28.42
C ALA A 126 -8.95 6.28 28.67
N GLU A 127 -8.65 5.16 29.31
CA GLU A 127 -7.31 4.69 29.64
C GLU A 127 -6.46 4.37 28.39
N LEU A 128 -7.08 4.16 27.22
CA LEU A 128 -6.34 3.88 25.99
C LEU A 128 -5.50 5.06 25.51
N LYS A 129 -5.78 6.28 25.98
CA LYS A 129 -4.96 7.47 25.70
C LYS A 129 -3.69 7.54 26.55
N ASP A 130 -3.68 6.84 27.68
CA ASP A 130 -2.61 6.88 28.67
C ASP A 130 -1.60 5.73 28.49
N VAL A 131 -1.87 4.80 27.55
CA VAL A 131 -0.94 3.71 27.19
C VAL A 131 0.36 4.30 26.65
N PRO A 132 1.53 3.94 27.22
CA PRO A 132 2.82 4.42 26.73
C PRO A 132 3.04 4.09 25.25
N TYR A 133 3.64 5.01 24.49
CA TYR A 133 3.78 4.90 23.03
C TYR A 133 4.34 3.55 22.56
N GLU A 134 5.47 3.11 23.13
CA GLU A 134 6.11 1.84 22.76
C GLU A 134 5.19 0.63 22.99
N GLN A 135 4.41 0.64 24.07
CA GLN A 135 3.44 -0.42 24.37
C GLN A 135 2.25 -0.34 23.41
N SER A 136 1.84 0.87 23.03
CA SER A 136 0.71 1.10 22.12
C SER A 136 0.93 0.51 20.72
N LEU A 137 2.18 0.29 20.28
CA LEU A 137 2.50 -0.23 18.95
C LEU A 137 2.02 -1.67 18.75
N THR A 138 1.88 -2.44 19.83
CA THR A 138 1.45 -3.84 19.80
C THR A 138 0.23 -4.14 20.68
N ASP A 139 -0.31 -3.12 21.36
CA ASP A 139 -1.43 -3.28 22.28
C ASP A 139 -2.70 -3.81 21.58
N LYS A 140 -3.21 -4.93 22.11
CA LYS A 140 -4.35 -5.64 21.52
C LYS A 140 -5.69 -4.99 21.80
N ASN A 141 -5.81 -4.22 22.87
CA ASN A 141 -7.03 -3.51 23.20
C ASN A 141 -7.20 -2.31 22.27
N ILE A 142 -6.13 -1.53 22.04
CA ILE A 142 -6.09 -0.47 21.02
C ILE A 142 -6.41 -1.06 19.65
N GLU A 143 -5.75 -2.15 19.25
CA GLU A 143 -6.00 -2.80 17.96
C GLU A 143 -7.48 -3.18 17.80
N LYS A 144 -8.07 -3.90 18.76
CA LYS A 144 -9.47 -4.36 18.69
C LYS A 144 -10.45 -3.20 18.67
N THR A 145 -10.29 -2.23 19.57
CA THR A 145 -11.20 -1.08 19.72
C THR A 145 -11.24 -0.27 18.44
N PHE A 146 -10.08 0.10 17.89
CA PHE A 146 -10.04 0.96 16.70
C PHE A 146 -10.33 0.20 15.41
N VAL A 147 -10.05 -1.11 15.31
CA VAL A 147 -10.53 -1.91 14.16
C VAL A 147 -12.05 -2.00 14.16
N ALA A 148 -12.68 -2.18 15.31
CA ALA A 148 -14.14 -2.18 15.41
C ALA A 148 -14.73 -0.81 15.07
N LEU A 149 -14.20 0.28 15.66
CA LEU A 149 -14.67 1.64 15.44
C LEU A 149 -14.48 2.09 13.98
N SER A 150 -13.38 1.70 13.34
CA SER A 150 -13.07 2.08 11.96
C SER A 150 -13.78 1.22 10.90
N LYS A 151 -14.51 0.16 11.28
CA LYS A 151 -15.06 -0.85 10.34
C LYS A 151 -15.83 -0.26 9.16
N LYS A 152 -16.77 0.67 9.41
CA LYS A 152 -17.57 1.31 8.34
C LYS A 152 -16.71 2.20 7.44
N ARG A 153 -15.77 2.95 8.05
CA ARG A 153 -14.82 3.80 7.30
C ARG A 153 -13.88 2.95 6.44
N TYR A 154 -13.36 1.86 6.97
CA TYR A 154 -12.52 0.92 6.24
C TYR A 154 -13.25 0.34 5.02
N ALA A 155 -14.51 -0.11 5.21
CA ALA A 155 -15.33 -0.63 4.12
C ALA A 155 -15.55 0.40 3.00
N ALA A 156 -15.70 1.69 3.34
CA ALA A 156 -15.91 2.74 2.35
C ALA A 156 -14.61 3.19 1.66
N ARG A 157 -13.49 3.24 2.38
CA ARG A 157 -12.29 3.97 1.95
C ARG A 157 -11.08 3.11 1.61
N VAL A 158 -11.04 1.87 2.09
CA VAL A 158 -9.88 0.97 1.93
C VAL A 158 -10.29 -0.33 1.24
N GLN A 159 -11.47 -0.88 1.54
CA GLN A 159 -11.94 -2.11 0.91
C GLN A 159 -11.92 -2.06 -0.63
N PRO A 160 -12.24 -0.94 -1.31
CA PRO A 160 -12.13 -0.86 -2.78
C PRO A 160 -10.67 -0.94 -3.29
N THR A 161 -9.67 -0.79 -2.43
CA THR A 161 -8.25 -0.70 -2.81
C THR A 161 -7.47 -2.00 -2.57
N ILE A 162 -8.09 -3.10 -2.14
CA ILE A 162 -7.36 -4.29 -1.68
C ILE A 162 -7.56 -5.55 -2.53
N ASP A 163 -8.21 -5.45 -3.69
CA ASP A 163 -8.44 -6.62 -4.56
C ASP A 163 -7.14 -7.26 -5.04
N VAL A 164 -6.21 -6.47 -5.61
CA VAL A 164 -4.92 -7.01 -6.04
C VAL A 164 -4.11 -7.57 -4.88
N PRO A 165 -3.92 -6.86 -3.75
CA PRO A 165 -3.28 -7.45 -2.57
C PRO A 165 -3.93 -8.76 -2.10
N THR A 166 -5.26 -8.85 -2.12
CA THR A 166 -6.00 -10.05 -1.70
C THR A 166 -5.79 -11.21 -2.66
N MET A 167 -5.85 -10.94 -3.96
CA MET A 167 -5.83 -11.99 -4.98
C MET A 167 -4.42 -12.40 -5.42
N CYS A 168 -3.41 -11.57 -5.20
CA CYS A 168 -2.06 -11.77 -5.72
C CYS A 168 -0.95 -11.67 -4.66
N GLY A 169 -1.28 -11.35 -3.40
CA GLY A 169 -0.30 -11.27 -2.32
C GLY A 169 0.63 -10.06 -2.40
N ASN A 170 1.73 -10.12 -1.65
CA ASN A 170 2.67 -9.00 -1.51
C ASN A 170 3.57 -8.84 -2.75
N MET A 171 3.43 -7.70 -3.43
CA MET A 171 4.22 -7.33 -4.60
C MET A 171 5.36 -6.34 -4.28
N TYR A 172 5.80 -6.26 -3.02
CA TYR A 172 6.86 -5.37 -2.55
C TYR A 172 6.63 -3.92 -3.02
N THR A 173 7.56 -3.36 -3.79
CA THR A 173 7.52 -1.97 -4.28
C THR A 173 6.26 -1.65 -5.09
N ALA A 174 5.70 -2.63 -5.80
CA ALA A 174 4.48 -2.44 -6.59
C ALA A 174 3.20 -2.49 -5.75
N SER A 175 3.24 -2.97 -4.51
CA SER A 175 2.04 -3.28 -3.70
C SER A 175 1.16 -2.06 -3.38
N VAL A 176 1.75 -0.89 -3.10
CA VAL A 176 0.95 0.33 -2.88
C VAL A 176 0.28 0.81 -4.17
N TYR A 177 0.94 0.64 -5.31
CA TYR A 177 0.41 1.01 -6.61
C TYR A 177 -0.61 0.00 -7.14
N SER A 178 -0.49 -1.28 -6.77
CA SER A 178 -1.51 -2.27 -7.05
C SER A 178 -2.80 -2.02 -6.25
N SER A 179 -2.68 -1.38 -5.08
CA SER A 179 -3.84 -0.88 -4.34
C SER A 179 -4.54 0.28 -5.07
N LEU A 180 -3.77 1.19 -5.67
CA LEU A 180 -4.32 2.24 -6.55
C LEU A 180 -4.98 1.67 -7.81
N VAL A 181 -4.39 0.63 -8.41
CA VAL A 181 -4.99 -0.11 -9.52
C VAL A 181 -6.33 -0.75 -9.11
N SER A 182 -6.40 -1.33 -7.91
CA SER A 182 -7.65 -1.88 -7.37
C SER A 182 -8.71 -0.80 -7.22
N LEU A 183 -8.35 0.39 -6.70
CA LEU A 183 -9.27 1.52 -6.58
C LEU A 183 -9.84 1.95 -7.93
N ILE A 184 -8.99 2.12 -8.94
CA ILE A 184 -9.39 2.52 -10.30
C ILE A 184 -10.28 1.46 -10.96
N ALA A 185 -10.04 0.18 -10.68
CA ALA A 185 -10.86 -0.91 -11.20
C ALA A 185 -12.26 -0.94 -10.56
N ASN A 186 -12.34 -0.66 -9.26
CA ASN A 186 -13.53 -0.90 -8.44
C ASN A 186 -14.48 0.29 -8.29
N VAL A 187 -14.01 1.50 -8.56
CA VAL A 187 -14.81 2.72 -8.38
C VAL A 187 -14.97 3.42 -9.72
N SER A 188 -16.21 3.84 -10.03
CA SER A 188 -16.49 4.51 -11.30
C SER A 188 -15.68 5.81 -11.41
N SER A 189 -15.28 6.16 -12.62
CA SER A 189 -14.58 7.43 -12.90
C SER A 189 -15.34 8.63 -12.33
N ASN A 190 -16.68 8.65 -12.48
CA ASN A 190 -17.52 9.71 -11.96
C ASN A 190 -17.47 9.83 -10.43
N ASP A 191 -17.46 8.71 -9.71
CA ASP A 191 -17.38 8.71 -8.25
C ASP A 191 -15.97 9.07 -7.73
N LEU A 192 -14.93 8.81 -8.53
CA LEU A 192 -13.55 9.18 -8.22
C LEU A 192 -13.24 10.66 -8.47
N GLN A 193 -13.96 11.34 -9.37
CA GLN A 193 -13.67 12.72 -9.73
C GLN A 193 -13.68 13.66 -8.51
N GLY A 194 -12.62 14.47 -8.39
CA GLY A 194 -12.44 15.38 -7.27
C GLY A 194 -12.08 14.71 -5.94
N LYS A 195 -11.91 13.39 -5.89
CA LYS A 195 -11.56 12.67 -4.66
C LYS A 195 -10.10 12.82 -4.30
N ARG A 196 -9.80 12.82 -3.00
CA ARG A 196 -8.45 12.75 -2.45
C ARG A 196 -8.13 11.31 -2.04
N VAL A 197 -7.05 10.77 -2.60
CA VAL A 197 -6.56 9.42 -2.29
C VAL A 197 -5.26 9.53 -1.52
N ALA A 198 -5.20 8.98 -0.31
CA ALA A 198 -3.93 8.83 0.41
C ALA A 198 -3.16 7.61 -0.09
N MET A 199 -1.85 7.72 -0.12
CA MET A 199 -0.92 6.65 -0.45
C MET A 199 0.07 6.50 0.71
N PHE A 200 0.07 5.37 1.41
CA PHE A 200 1.08 5.03 2.40
C PHE A 200 2.03 3.97 1.85
N SER A 201 3.26 4.39 1.55
CA SER A 201 4.34 3.52 1.07
C SER A 201 5.31 3.21 2.19
N TYR A 202 5.70 1.94 2.32
CA TYR A 202 6.63 1.45 3.34
C TYR A 202 7.65 0.49 2.71
N GLY A 203 8.90 0.57 3.18
CA GLY A 203 9.92 -0.43 2.96
C GLY A 203 10.78 -0.58 4.22
N SER A 204 11.03 -1.82 4.62
CA SER A 204 11.84 -2.17 5.79
C SER A 204 13.29 -1.69 5.70
N GLY A 205 13.93 -1.53 6.86
CA GLY A 205 15.29 -0.96 6.98
C GLY A 205 15.42 0.41 7.66
N LEU A 206 14.45 1.31 7.77
CA LEU A 206 13.18 1.49 7.05
C LEU A 206 13.11 2.88 6.40
N ALA A 207 12.34 2.98 5.32
CA ALA A 207 11.95 4.22 4.68
C ALA A 207 10.46 4.18 4.33
N SER A 208 9.74 5.27 4.64
CA SER A 208 8.29 5.34 4.47
C SER A 208 7.83 6.73 4.09
N SER A 209 6.67 6.82 3.44
CA SER A 209 6.03 8.08 3.10
C SER A 209 4.52 7.93 2.96
N MET A 210 3.79 8.86 3.58
CA MET A 210 2.41 9.15 3.28
C MET A 210 2.34 10.38 2.39
N PHE A 211 1.64 10.29 1.26
CA PHE A 211 1.37 11.41 0.36
C PHE A 211 -0.05 11.29 -0.19
N SER A 212 -0.56 12.34 -0.82
CA SER A 212 -1.90 12.33 -1.40
C SER A 212 -1.92 12.63 -2.90
N LEU A 213 -2.92 12.04 -3.54
CA LEU A 213 -3.27 12.23 -4.93
C LEU A 213 -4.66 12.88 -4.98
N ARG A 214 -4.89 13.72 -5.98
CA ARG A 214 -6.18 14.28 -6.33
C ARG A 214 -6.60 13.74 -7.69
N ILE A 215 -7.80 13.18 -7.76
CA ILE A 215 -8.40 12.82 -9.05
C ILE A 215 -8.96 14.10 -9.67
N ARG A 216 -8.42 14.50 -10.82
CA ARG A 216 -8.73 15.74 -11.54
C ARG A 216 -9.32 15.52 -12.92
N GLY A 217 -9.35 14.28 -13.41
CA GLY A 217 -9.86 13.93 -14.72
C GLY A 217 -10.37 12.49 -14.76
N SER A 218 -10.89 12.10 -15.93
CA SER A 218 -11.48 10.77 -16.10
C SER A 218 -10.44 9.66 -15.91
N THR A 219 -10.83 8.59 -15.22
CA THR A 219 -10.05 7.37 -15.05
C THR A 219 -10.51 6.22 -15.96
N GLU A 220 -11.51 6.45 -16.83
CA GLU A 220 -12.13 5.41 -17.68
C GLU A 220 -11.13 4.73 -18.61
N GLU A 221 -10.26 5.50 -19.27
CA GLU A 221 -9.25 4.91 -20.16
C GLU A 221 -8.32 4.00 -19.37
N MET A 222 -7.80 4.46 -18.23
CA MET A 222 -6.96 3.64 -17.35
C MET A 222 -7.69 2.38 -16.90
N GLN A 223 -8.94 2.50 -16.44
CA GLN A 223 -9.76 1.36 -16.03
C GLN A 223 -9.91 0.34 -17.18
N SER A 224 -10.24 0.79 -18.39
CA SER A 224 -10.42 -0.06 -19.57
C SER A 224 -9.13 -0.76 -20.02
N LYS A 225 -7.97 -0.08 -19.93
CA LYS A 225 -6.67 -0.63 -20.34
C LYS A 225 -6.07 -1.56 -19.29
N ILE A 226 -6.38 -1.31 -18.02
CA ILE A 226 -5.97 -2.18 -16.92
C ILE A 226 -6.72 -3.51 -17.00
N ASP A 227 -8.03 -3.47 -17.26
CA ASP A 227 -8.94 -4.62 -17.39
C ASP A 227 -8.75 -5.64 -16.25
N LEU A 228 -8.75 -5.13 -15.01
CA LEU A 228 -8.21 -5.87 -13.85
C LEU A 228 -8.95 -7.19 -13.61
N HIS A 229 -10.28 -7.13 -13.52
CA HIS A 229 -11.09 -8.29 -13.13
C HIS A 229 -10.95 -9.42 -14.15
N LYS A 230 -11.02 -9.11 -15.44
CA LYS A 230 -10.81 -10.08 -16.51
C LYS A 230 -9.41 -10.71 -16.43
N ARG A 231 -8.38 -9.92 -16.16
CA ARG A 231 -7.00 -10.44 -16.00
C ARG A 231 -6.86 -11.33 -14.77
N LEU A 232 -7.53 -11.02 -13.67
CA LEU A 232 -7.53 -11.84 -12.46
C LEU A 232 -8.29 -13.16 -12.68
N GLU A 233 -9.40 -13.13 -13.41
CA GLU A 233 -10.23 -14.29 -13.78
C GLU A 233 -9.52 -15.21 -14.78
N ALA A 234 -8.73 -14.66 -15.70
CA ALA A 234 -7.98 -15.42 -16.70
C ALA A 234 -6.78 -16.20 -16.13
N ARG A 235 -6.50 -16.10 -14.82
CA ARG A 235 -5.41 -16.83 -14.18
C ARG A 235 -5.75 -18.31 -14.05
N ARG A 236 -4.71 -19.13 -13.98
CA ARG A 236 -4.81 -20.57 -13.75
C ARG A 236 -4.66 -20.88 -12.26
N THR A 237 -5.68 -21.51 -11.68
CA THR A 237 -5.56 -22.11 -10.34
C THR A 237 -4.73 -23.38 -10.43
N VAL A 238 -3.82 -23.56 -9.48
CA VAL A 238 -2.94 -24.74 -9.39
C VAL A 238 -3.02 -25.35 -8.00
N ALA A 239 -2.68 -26.62 -7.88
CA ALA A 239 -2.57 -27.27 -6.58
C ALA A 239 -1.34 -26.73 -5.81
N PRO A 240 -1.35 -26.71 -4.47
CA PRO A 240 -0.23 -26.21 -3.66
C PRO A 240 1.12 -26.85 -3.99
N GLU A 241 1.13 -28.12 -4.36
CA GLU A 241 2.34 -28.88 -4.71
C GLU A 241 3.04 -28.26 -5.92
N VAL A 242 2.27 -27.74 -6.89
CA VAL A 242 2.82 -27.03 -8.06
C VAL A 242 3.54 -25.75 -7.62
N TYR A 243 3.03 -25.04 -6.61
CA TYR A 243 3.69 -23.86 -6.07
C TYR A 243 5.04 -24.22 -5.41
N ASP A 244 5.08 -25.30 -4.64
CA ASP A 244 6.32 -25.78 -4.01
C ASP A 244 7.36 -26.20 -5.06
N GLU A 245 6.92 -26.89 -6.11
CA GLU A 245 7.77 -27.22 -7.26
C GLU A 245 8.35 -25.97 -7.94
N MET A 246 7.53 -24.94 -8.15
CA MET A 246 8.00 -23.68 -8.76
C MET A 246 8.97 -22.93 -7.83
N CYS A 247 8.75 -22.96 -6.50
CA CYS A 247 9.70 -22.40 -5.54
C CYS A 247 11.04 -23.12 -5.59
N ASN A 248 11.03 -24.45 -5.63
CA ASN A 248 12.25 -25.26 -5.77
C ASN A 248 12.98 -25.01 -7.09
N LEU A 249 12.24 -24.83 -8.20
CA LEU A 249 12.83 -24.48 -9.49
C LEU A 249 13.53 -23.11 -9.44
N ARG A 250 12.89 -22.13 -8.79
CA ARG A 250 13.44 -20.78 -8.59
C ARG A 250 14.73 -20.81 -7.76
N GLU A 251 14.74 -21.57 -6.68
CA GLU A 251 15.92 -21.74 -5.82
C GLU A 251 17.09 -22.37 -6.58
N LYS A 252 16.83 -23.45 -7.33
CA LYS A 252 17.84 -24.09 -8.19
C LYS A 252 18.39 -23.18 -9.28
N ALA A 253 17.56 -22.27 -9.81
CA ALA A 253 17.96 -21.34 -10.85
C ALA A 253 18.77 -20.13 -10.33
N HIS A 254 18.68 -19.82 -9.03
CA HIS A 254 19.37 -18.68 -8.45
C HIS A 254 20.90 -18.84 -8.57
N LEU A 255 21.56 -17.74 -8.98
CA LEU A 255 23.02 -17.67 -9.21
C LEU A 255 23.59 -18.67 -10.22
N GLN A 256 22.75 -19.28 -11.07
CA GLN A 256 23.22 -20.15 -12.13
C GLN A 256 23.65 -19.37 -13.37
N LYS A 257 24.73 -19.83 -14.00
CA LYS A 257 25.17 -19.49 -15.36
C LYS A 257 25.04 -20.72 -16.24
N ASN A 258 25.06 -20.55 -17.57
CA ASN A 258 24.77 -21.64 -18.52
C ASN A 258 23.42 -22.33 -18.21
N PHE A 259 22.40 -21.51 -17.94
CA PHE A 259 21.10 -21.98 -17.48
C PHE A 259 20.02 -21.69 -18.52
N GLN A 260 19.27 -22.73 -18.90
CA GLN A 260 18.04 -22.63 -19.67
C GLN A 260 16.85 -22.87 -18.74
N PRO A 261 15.88 -21.92 -18.66
CA PRO A 261 14.68 -22.12 -17.86
C PRO A 261 13.86 -23.33 -18.29
N ALA A 262 13.42 -24.15 -17.34
CA ALA A 262 12.62 -25.36 -17.56
C ALA A 262 11.09 -25.11 -17.50
N GLY A 263 10.65 -23.85 -17.38
CA GLY A 263 9.22 -23.51 -17.34
C GLY A 263 8.54 -23.67 -18.69
N LYS A 264 7.25 -24.01 -18.69
CA LYS A 264 6.43 -24.15 -19.90
C LYS A 264 6.04 -22.78 -20.45
N VAL A 265 6.45 -22.47 -21.68
CA VAL A 265 6.08 -21.21 -22.34
C VAL A 265 4.58 -21.20 -22.66
N GLU A 266 3.96 -22.37 -22.83
CA GLU A 266 2.52 -22.50 -23.03
C GLU A 266 1.69 -21.86 -21.88
N ASP A 267 2.23 -21.82 -20.67
CA ASP A 267 1.51 -21.37 -19.45
C ASP A 267 1.47 -19.84 -19.26
N ILE A 268 2.29 -19.06 -19.96
CA ILE A 268 2.29 -17.59 -19.86
C ILE A 268 1.36 -16.94 -20.91
N THR A 269 0.88 -15.72 -20.71
CA THR A 269 -0.02 -15.06 -21.67
C THR A 269 0.74 -14.54 -22.91
N PRO A 270 0.13 -14.52 -24.12
CA PRO A 270 0.71 -13.86 -25.29
C PRO A 270 1.12 -12.39 -25.00
N GLY A 271 2.20 -11.94 -25.61
CA GLY A 271 2.82 -10.63 -25.37
C GLY A 271 3.67 -10.54 -24.10
N THR A 272 3.80 -11.62 -23.32
CA THR A 272 4.64 -11.65 -22.12
C THR A 272 6.11 -11.87 -22.49
N TYR A 273 7.00 -11.02 -21.96
CA TYR A 273 8.44 -11.25 -22.02
C TYR A 273 8.83 -12.40 -21.08
N TYR A 274 9.66 -13.33 -21.54
CA TYR A 274 10.18 -14.42 -20.72
C TYR A 274 11.67 -14.64 -20.96
N LEU A 275 12.36 -15.17 -19.94
CA LEU A 275 13.78 -15.51 -19.99
C LEU A 275 13.95 -16.80 -20.79
N THR A 276 14.87 -16.82 -21.76
CA THR A 276 15.16 -18.00 -22.59
C THR A 276 16.49 -18.65 -22.25
N ASN A 277 17.49 -17.87 -21.84
CA ASN A 277 18.82 -18.37 -21.59
C ASN A 277 19.63 -17.42 -20.69
N ILE A 278 20.54 -18.00 -19.92
CA ILE A 278 21.62 -17.32 -19.20
C ILE A 278 22.93 -17.99 -19.63
N ASP A 279 23.86 -17.23 -20.19
CA ASP A 279 25.14 -17.79 -20.63
C ASP A 279 26.20 -17.87 -19.51
N ASP A 280 27.42 -18.24 -19.87
CA ASP A 280 28.56 -18.43 -18.98
C ASP A 280 29.06 -17.13 -18.32
N MET A 281 28.69 -15.98 -18.90
CA MET A 281 28.98 -14.64 -18.40
C MET A 281 27.77 -14.00 -17.69
N PHE A 282 26.74 -14.79 -17.35
CA PHE A 282 25.50 -14.32 -16.72
C PHE A 282 24.66 -13.35 -17.56
N ARG A 283 24.90 -13.24 -18.87
CA ARG A 283 24.08 -12.40 -19.76
C ARG A 283 22.75 -13.10 -19.98
N ARG A 284 21.65 -12.34 -19.89
CA ARG A 284 20.27 -12.86 -19.97
C ARG A 284 19.68 -12.56 -21.34
N GLN A 285 19.07 -13.58 -21.95
CA GLN A 285 18.35 -13.48 -23.21
C GLN A 285 16.85 -13.61 -22.96
N TYR A 286 16.05 -12.83 -23.71
CA TYR A 286 14.61 -12.74 -23.53
C TYR A 286 13.90 -12.81 -24.88
N GLU A 287 12.72 -13.41 -24.88
CA GLU A 287 11.79 -13.43 -26.00
C GLU A 287 10.40 -12.96 -25.54
N VAL A 288 9.53 -12.67 -26.51
CA VAL A 288 8.13 -12.33 -26.27
C VAL A 288 7.28 -13.50 -26.75
N LYS A 289 6.39 -14.01 -25.89
CA LYS A 289 5.46 -15.05 -26.30
C LYS A 289 4.54 -14.52 -27.41
N ALA A 290 4.49 -15.24 -28.52
CA ALA A 290 3.59 -14.96 -29.64
C ALA A 290 2.11 -15.08 -29.24
#